data_AF-A0A4Y7XF72-F1
#
_entry.id   AF-A0A4Y7XF72-F1
#
_cell.length_a   1.000
_cell.length_b   1.000
_cell.length_c   1.000
_cell.angle_alpha   90.00
_cell.angle_beta   90.00
_cell.angle_gamma   90.00
#
_symmetry.space_group_name_H-M   'P 1'
#
loop_
_entity.id
_entity.type
_entity.pdbx_description
1 polymer ?
#
loop_
_entity_poly.entity_id
_entity_poly.type
_entity_poly.pdbx_seq_one_letter_code
_entity_poly.pdbx_strand_id
1 'polypeptide(L)'
;MGAQINQQSAAAGQTVQSSYTTTDLCVKFKRTARTFLRWQSEKWPNPFPKPISASKGADNVYSAKAVDAWEAAGGLNAQVATSNE
;
A
#
# COMPACT_ATOMS: atom_id res chain seq x y z
N MET A 1 -42.61 -23.27 0.69
CA MET A 1 -41.67 -22.59 -0.22
C MET A 1 -41.68 -21.12 0.12
N GLY A 2 -40.52 -20.54 0.45
CA GLY A 2 -40.41 -19.13 0.81
C GLY A 2 -39.07 -18.87 1.47
N ALA A 3 -37.99 -18.89 0.67
CA ALA A 3 -36.67 -18.48 1.11
C ALA A 3 -36.62 -16.95 1.14
N GLN A 4 -36.44 -16.36 2.33
CA GLN A 4 -36.04 -14.95 2.47
C GLN A 4 -34.56 -14.89 2.84
N ILE A 5 -33.78 -14.70 1.80
CA ILE A 5 -32.36 -14.34 1.77
C ILE A 5 -32.26 -12.90 2.27
N ASN A 6 -31.84 -12.71 3.52
CA ASN A 6 -31.54 -11.38 4.02
C ASN A 6 -30.12 -11.02 3.58
N GLN A 7 -30.04 -10.29 2.46
CA GLN A 7 -28.82 -9.66 1.95
C GLN A 7 -28.32 -8.66 2.98
N GLN A 8 -27.36 -9.08 3.82
CA GLN A 8 -26.54 -8.13 4.55
C GLN A 8 -25.58 -7.49 3.55
N SER A 9 -25.99 -6.32 3.08
CA SER A 9 -25.15 -5.37 2.38
C SER A 9 -24.04 -4.95 3.35
N ALA A 10 -22.88 -5.60 3.27
CA ALA A 10 -21.68 -5.12 3.92
C ALA A 10 -21.30 -3.82 3.21
N ALA A 11 -21.74 -2.69 3.75
CA ALA A 11 -21.12 -1.41 3.50
C ALA A 11 -19.61 -1.63 3.67
N ALA A 12 -18.86 -1.39 2.60
CA ALA A 12 -17.40 -1.40 2.60
C ALA A 12 -16.94 -0.31 3.56
N GLY A 13 -16.93 -0.61 4.86
CA GLY A 13 -16.26 0.19 5.85
C GLY A 13 -14.81 0.21 5.44
N GLN A 14 -14.37 1.33 4.87
CA GLN A 14 -12.95 1.67 4.86
C GLN A 14 -12.55 1.70 6.33
N THR A 15 -12.09 0.55 6.83
CA THR A 15 -11.25 0.53 8.02
C THR A 15 -10.07 1.40 7.64
N VAL A 16 -10.04 2.61 8.20
CA VAL A 16 -8.88 3.48 8.12
C VAL A 16 -7.78 2.72 8.83
N GLN A 17 -7.02 1.92 8.08
CA GLN A 17 -5.90 1.20 8.63
C GLN A 17 -4.95 2.25 9.18
N SER A 18 -4.53 2.13 10.44
CA SER A 18 -3.59 3.08 11.04
C SER A 18 -2.19 2.92 10.45
N SER A 19 -1.88 1.71 9.98
CA SER A 19 -0.58 1.32 9.43
C SER A 19 -0.74 0.18 8.44
N TYR A 20 0.15 0.14 7.44
CA TYR A 20 0.29 -0.99 6.52
C TYR A 20 1.57 -1.77 6.82
N THR A 21 1.53 -3.10 6.76
CA THR A 21 2.75 -3.91 6.71
C THR A 21 3.28 -4.02 5.28
N THR A 22 4.54 -4.44 5.11
CA THR A 22 5.07 -4.76 3.76
C THR A 22 4.17 -5.76 3.04
N THR A 23 3.66 -6.77 3.74
CA THR A 23 2.76 -7.79 3.17
C THR A 23 1.45 -7.16 2.67
N ASP A 24 0.84 -6.28 3.46
CA ASP A 24 -0.38 -5.56 3.05
C ASP A 24 -0.14 -4.71 1.80
N LEU A 25 0.99 -3.99 1.75
CA LEU A 25 1.37 -3.17 0.59
C LEU A 25 1.61 -4.04 -0.64
N CYS A 26 2.23 -5.21 -0.49
CA CYS A 26 2.43 -6.15 -1.59
C CYS A 26 1.10 -6.58 -2.21
N VAL A 27 0.09 -6.84 -1.38
CA VAL A 27 -1.27 -7.18 -1.82
C VAL A 27 -1.97 -5.96 -2.45
N LYS A 28 -1.95 -4.80 -1.78
CA LYS A 28 -2.60 -3.56 -2.23
C LYS A 28 -2.09 -3.12 -3.61
N PHE A 29 -0.77 -3.07 -3.78
CA PHE A 29 -0.14 -2.55 -5.00
C PHE A 29 0.26 -3.64 -6.01
N LYS A 30 0.07 -4.93 -5.69
CA LYS A 30 0.52 -6.07 -6.52
C LYS A 30 2.00 -5.97 -6.89
N ARG A 31 2.83 -5.71 -5.87
CA ARG A 31 4.29 -5.52 -5.97
C ARG A 31 5.01 -6.31 -4.90
N THR A 32 6.33 -6.40 -5.02
CA THR A 32 7.16 -7.13 -4.04
C THR A 32 7.76 -6.18 -3.01
N ALA A 33 8.12 -6.71 -1.84
CA ALA A 33 8.86 -5.98 -0.81
C ALA A 33 10.09 -5.23 -1.36
N ARG A 34 10.83 -5.87 -2.28
CA ARG A 34 12.02 -5.31 -2.93
C ARG A 34 11.70 -4.05 -3.74
N THR A 35 10.51 -4.00 -4.33
CA THR A 35 10.03 -2.83 -5.09
C THR A 35 9.86 -1.63 -4.16
N PHE A 36 9.22 -1.79 -3.00
CA PHE A 36 9.06 -0.71 -2.02
C PHE A 36 10.41 -0.24 -1.46
N LEU A 37 11.33 -1.16 -1.17
CA LEU A 37 12.70 -0.83 -0.77
C LEU A 37 13.44 -0.02 -1.83
N ARG A 38 13.29 -0.37 -3.11
CA ARG A 38 13.87 0.38 -4.23
C ARG A 38 13.27 1.78 -4.30
N TRP A 39 11.96 1.90 -4.20
CA TRP A 39 11.24 3.17 -4.25
C TRP A 39 11.51 4.10 -3.07
N GLN A 40 11.98 3.59 -1.93
CA GLN A 40 12.44 4.42 -0.81
C GLN A 40 13.77 5.13 -1.09
N SER A 41 14.49 4.76 -2.16
CA SER A 41 15.74 5.44 -2.51
C SER A 41 15.46 6.85 -3.02
N GLU A 42 16.27 7.81 -2.60
CA GLU A 42 16.20 9.23 -3.01
C GLU A 42 16.45 9.45 -4.51
N LYS A 43 16.92 8.41 -5.22
CA LYS A 43 17.07 8.41 -6.68
C LYS A 43 15.74 8.32 -7.43
N TRP A 44 14.62 8.13 -6.72
CA TRP A 44 13.29 8.03 -7.32
C TRP A 44 12.60 9.40 -7.38
N PRO A 45 11.93 9.72 -8.51
CA PRO A 45 11.27 11.01 -8.67
C PRO A 45 10.12 11.25 -7.68
N ASN A 46 9.49 10.17 -7.18
CA ASN A 46 8.53 10.23 -6.08
C ASN A 46 8.80 9.08 -5.10
N PRO A 47 9.70 9.27 -4.12
CA PRO A 47 10.14 8.19 -3.26
C PRO A 47 9.00 7.71 -2.35
N PHE A 48 8.90 6.40 -2.19
CA PHE A 48 7.93 5.78 -1.30
C PHE A 48 8.26 6.13 0.16
N PRO A 49 7.26 6.33 1.04
CA PRO A 49 7.50 6.67 2.44
C PRO A 49 8.37 5.64 3.15
N LYS A 50 9.27 6.12 4.00
CA LYS A 50 10.08 5.27 4.87
C LYS A 50 9.17 4.59 5.90
N PRO A 51 9.46 3.33 6.26
CA PRO A 51 8.71 2.65 7.30
C PRO A 51 8.90 3.35 8.66
N ILE A 52 7.83 3.37 9.46
CA ILE A 52 7.86 3.82 10.86
C ILE A 52 8.75 2.87 11.67
N SER A 53 8.63 1.57 11.39
CA SER A 53 9.42 0.52 12.04
C SER A 53 10.00 -0.40 10.98
N ALA A 54 11.33 -0.52 10.97
CA ALA A 54 12.07 -1.47 10.15
C ALA A 54 12.75 -2.47 11.06
N SER A 55 12.35 -3.74 10.98
CA SER A 55 12.91 -4.83 11.79
C SER A 55 13.60 -5.85 10.89
N LYS A 56 14.82 -6.25 11.24
CA LYS A 56 15.50 -7.37 10.55
C LYS A 56 14.80 -8.67 10.90
N GLY A 57 14.02 -9.21 9.96
CA GLY A 57 13.30 -10.49 10.10
C GLY A 57 11.81 -10.36 10.41
N ALA A 58 11.28 -9.14 10.50
CA ALA A 58 9.83 -8.90 10.59
C ALA A 58 9.41 -7.95 9.46
N ASP A 59 8.11 -7.90 9.19
CA ASP A 59 7.57 -6.97 8.19
C ASP A 59 7.79 -5.52 8.61
N ASN A 60 8.19 -4.70 7.64
CA ASN A 60 8.27 -3.26 7.86
C ASN A 60 6.85 -2.69 8.01
N VAL A 61 6.70 -1.74 8.92
CA VAL A 61 5.43 -1.08 9.20
C VAL A 61 5.47 0.34 8.66
N TYR A 62 4.49 0.71 7.86
CA TYR A 62 4.36 1.99 7.19
C TYR A 62 3.15 2.75 7.73
N SER A 63 3.25 4.08 7.79
CA SER A 63 2.10 4.92 8.13
C SER A 63 1.10 4.87 6.98
N ALA A 64 -0.15 4.50 7.27
CA ALA A 64 -1.19 4.51 6.25
C ALA A 64 -1.41 5.91 5.68
N LYS A 65 -1.42 6.93 6.54
CA LYS A 65 -1.53 8.34 6.12
C LYS A 65 -0.43 8.74 5.12
N ALA A 66 0.81 8.30 5.34
CA ALA A 66 1.92 8.63 4.44
C ALA A 66 1.81 7.88 3.10
N VAL A 67 1.41 6.60 3.15
CA VAL A 67 1.20 5.79 1.94
C VAL A 67 0.05 6.33 1.11
N ASP A 68 -1.08 6.67 1.74
CA ASP A 68 -2.26 7.19 1.05
C ASP A 68 -1.99 8.60 0.49
N ALA A 69 -1.25 9.46 1.21
CA ALA A 69 -0.82 10.75 0.68
C ALA A 69 0.13 10.61 -0.52
N TRP A 70 1.06 9.66 -0.45
CA TRP A 70 1.97 9.33 -1.55
C TRP A 70 1.22 8.79 -2.77
N GLU A 71 0.22 7.93 -2.55
CA GLU A 71 -0.68 7.41 -3.59
C GLU A 71 -1.49 8.54 -4.24
N ALA A 72 -2.09 9.42 -3.44
CA ALA A 72 -2.85 10.59 -3.89
C ALA A 72 -1.99 11.60 -4.67
N ALA A 73 -0.71 11.72 -4.33
CA ALA A 73 0.27 12.52 -5.08
C ALA A 73 0.70 11.90 -6.42
N GLY A 74 0.10 10.77 -6.83
CA GLY A 74 0.42 10.09 -8.08
C GLY A 74 1.64 9.18 -7.98
N GLY A 75 1.98 8.71 -6.77
CA GLY A 75 3.13 7.84 -6.51
C GLY A 75 3.25 6.64 -7.44
N LEU A 76 2.16 5.92 -7.67
CA LEU A 76 2.17 4.76 -8.55
C LEU A 76 2.36 5.15 -10.03
N ASN A 77 1.73 6.24 -10.47
CA ASN A 77 1.84 6.73 -11.84
C ASN A 77 3.25 7.25 -12.15
N ALA A 78 3.89 7.92 -11.18
CA ALA A 78 5.28 8.35 -11.27
C ALA A 78 6.26 7.17 -11.39
N GLN A 79 5.89 6.00 -10.88
CA GLN A 79 6.73 4.80 -10.95
C GLN A 79 6.57 4.04 -12.27
N VAL A 80 5.37 4.01 -12.86
CA VAL A 80 5.13 3.38 -14.17
C VAL A 80 5.93 4.08 -15.28
N ALA A 81 6.12 5.39 -15.18
CA ALA A 81 6.89 6.17 -16.14
C ALA A 81 8.39 5.78 -16.27
N THR A 82 8.93 5.00 -15.33
CA THR A 82 10.36 4.63 -15.28
C THR A 82 10.64 3.15 -15.55
N SER A 83 9.61 2.34 -15.90
CA SER A 83 9.76 0.90 -16.21
C SER A 83 9.61 0.58 -17.71
N ASN A 84 9.62 1.59 -18.58
CA ASN A 84 9.91 1.42 -20.01
C ASN A 84 11.40 1.68 -20.25
N GLU A 85 12.24 0.73 -19.85
CA GLU A 85 13.61 0.59 -20.36
C GLU A 85 14.01 -0.89 -20.32
#